data_AF-A0A497RIL6-F1
#
_entry.id   AF-A0A497RIL6-F1
#
_cell.length_a   1.000
_cell.length_b   1.000
_cell.length_c   1.000
_cell.angle_alpha   90.00
_cell.angle_beta   90.00
_cell.angle_gamma   90.00
#
_symmetry.space_group_name_H-M   'P 1'
#
loop_
_entity.id
_entity.type
_entity.pdbx_description
1 polymer ?
#
loop_
_entity_poly.entity_id
_entity_poly.type
_entity_poly.pdbx_seq_one_letter_code
_entity_poly.pdbx_strand_id
1 'polypeptide(L)'
;MHVAGERCSRYDFALIIARCLNVNSDLIVATKMSEVRLKAKRPRDSSLSTERTRGVYGINIPKLEECVREFVKECKESVVGVS
;
A
#
# COMPACT_ATOMS: atom_id res chain seq x y z
N MET A 1 0.45 -20.77 -0.57
CA MET A 1 0.50 -19.97 0.67
C MET A 1 0.69 -18.52 0.24
N HIS A 2 -0.15 -17.57 0.68
CA HIS A 2 -0.01 -16.16 0.29
C HIS A 2 0.23 -15.29 1.52
N VAL A 3 1.17 -14.35 1.41
CA VAL A 3 1.43 -13.34 2.43
C VAL A 3 1.33 -12.00 1.72
N ALA A 4 0.29 -11.23 2.03
CA ALA A 4 -0.03 -9.95 1.41
C ALA A 4 -0.84 -9.09 2.38
N GLY A 5 -0.72 -7.77 2.26
CA GLY A 5 -1.53 -6.81 3.00
C GLY A 5 -2.99 -6.80 2.56
N GLU A 6 -3.77 -5.88 3.13
CA GLU A 6 -5.17 -5.68 2.80
C GLU A 6 -5.38 -5.32 1.33
N ARG A 7 -6.52 -5.74 0.76
CA ARG A 7 -6.95 -5.34 -0.58
C ARG A 7 -7.19 -3.83 -0.60
N CYS A 8 -6.52 -3.13 -1.51
CA CYS A 8 -6.71 -1.69 -1.73
C CYS A 8 -6.56 -1.35 -3.21
N SER A 9 -7.15 -0.23 -3.63
CA SER A 9 -6.83 0.36 -4.93
C SER A 9 -5.53 1.16 -4.84
N ARG A 10 -4.88 1.43 -5.98
CA ARG A 10 -3.72 2.34 -6.04
C ARG A 10 -4.05 3.75 -5.55
N TYR A 11 -5.29 4.18 -5.75
CA TYR A 11 -5.76 5.50 -5.31
C TYR A 11 -5.86 5.54 -3.78
N ASP A 12 -6.50 4.56 -3.16
CA ASP A 12 -6.61 4.48 -1.70
C ASP A 12 -5.24 4.35 -1.04
N PHE A 13 -4.35 3.57 -1.64
CA PHE A 13 -2.97 3.43 -1.18
C PHE A 13 -2.20 4.76 -1.23
N ALA A 14 -2.34 5.54 -2.30
CA ALA A 14 -1.74 6.87 -2.40
C ALA A 14 -2.29 7.83 -1.33
N LEU A 15 -3.60 7.80 -1.05
CA LEU A 15 -4.21 8.60 0.01
C LEU A 15 -3.69 8.22 1.40
N ILE A 16 -3.52 6.92 1.69
CA ILE A 16 -2.91 6.45 2.95
C ILE A 16 -1.49 7.00 3.08
N ILE A 17 -0.67 6.90 2.03
CA ILE A 17 0.69 7.45 2.03
C ILE A 17 0.68 8.96 2.31
N ALA A 18 -0.18 9.73 1.64
CA ALA A 18 -0.27 11.18 1.84
C ALA A 18 -0.64 11.54 3.29
N ARG A 19 -1.60 10.81 3.89
CA ARG A 19 -1.95 10.98 5.31
C ARG A 19 -0.77 10.67 6.23
N CYS A 20 -0.08 9.54 6.03
CA CYS A 20 1.08 9.16 6.85
C CYS A 20 2.25 10.13 6.71
N LEU A 21 2.43 10.73 5.54
CA LEU A 21 3.45 11.75 5.28
C LEU A 21 3.03 13.15 5.76
N ASN A 22 1.76 13.36 6.10
CA ASN A 22 1.17 14.67 6.40
C ASN A 22 1.38 15.69 5.25
N VAL A 23 1.08 15.26 4.02
CA VAL A 23 1.17 16.10 2.80
C VAL A 23 -0.21 16.27 2.18
N ASN A 24 -0.36 17.28 1.32
CA ASN A 24 -1.64 17.60 0.69
C ASN A 24 -2.13 16.45 -0.23
N SER A 25 -3.25 15.81 0.15
CA SER A 25 -3.88 14.75 -0.62
C SER A 25 -4.60 15.22 -1.88
N ASP A 26 -4.90 16.52 -2.00
CA ASP A 26 -5.60 17.09 -3.17
C ASP A 26 -4.76 17.02 -4.44
N LEU A 27 -3.45 16.79 -4.30
CA LEU A 27 -2.53 16.53 -5.41
C LEU A 27 -2.73 15.13 -6.03
N ILE A 28 -3.52 14.26 -5.38
CA ILE A 28 -3.78 12.89 -5.85
C ILE A 28 -5.07 12.89 -6.68
N VAL A 29 -4.91 12.73 -7.99
CA VAL A 29 -6.03 12.70 -8.94
C VAL A 29 -6.47 11.26 -9.23
N ALA A 30 -7.75 10.96 -8.98
CA ALA A 30 -8.33 9.68 -9.36
C ALA A 30 -8.34 9.53 -10.89
N THR A 31 -7.83 8.39 -11.39
CA THR A 31 -7.72 8.11 -12.83
C THR A 31 -8.21 6.70 -13.13
N LYS A 32 -8.91 6.50 -14.25
CA LYS A 32 -9.35 5.16 -14.65
C LYS A 32 -8.22 4.42 -15.34
N MET A 33 -8.11 3.11 -15.09
CA MET A 33 -7.08 2.31 -15.75
C MET A 33 -7.21 2.20 -17.27
N SER A 34 -8.42 2.38 -17.79
CA SER A 34 -8.66 2.49 -19.23
C SER A 34 -8.02 3.72 -19.87
N GLU A 35 -7.77 4.78 -19.09
CA GLU A 35 -7.18 6.03 -19.54
C GLU A 35 -5.64 5.97 -19.50
N VAL A 36 -5.08 5.02 -18.76
CA VAL A 36 -3.62 4.84 -18.64
C VAL A 36 -3.10 3.95 -19.76
N ARG A 37 -2.34 4.52 -20.69
CA ARG A 37 -1.71 3.79 -21.80
C ARG A 37 -0.45 3.04 -21.33
N LEU A 38 -0.63 1.88 -20.70
CA LEU A 38 0.47 0.99 -20.32
C LEU A 38 0.75 -0.04 -21.41
N LYS A 39 2.04 -0.30 -21.72
CA LYS A 39 2.45 -1.35 -22.67
C LYS A 39 2.03 -2.75 -22.22
N ALA A 40 2.06 -3.01 -20.91
CA ALA A 40 1.69 -4.29 -20.32
C ALA A 40 0.27 -4.25 -19.75
N LYS A 41 -0.51 -5.31 -19.99
CA LYS A 41 -1.83 -5.50 -19.38
C LYS A 41 -1.67 -5.64 -17.86
N ARG A 42 -2.54 -4.95 -17.11
CA ARG A 42 -2.62 -5.07 -15.65
C ARG A 42 -3.95 -5.69 -15.28
N PRO A 43 -3.97 -6.70 -14.38
CA PRO A 43 -5.23 -7.21 -13.86
C PRO A 43 -5.97 -6.07 -13.13
N ARG A 44 -7.30 -6.10 -13.19
CA ARG A 44 -8.14 -5.13 -12.48
C ARG A 44 -7.94 -5.24 -10.96
N ASP A 45 -7.76 -6.46 -10.49
CA ASP A 45 -7.56 -6.81 -9.10
C ASP A 45 -6.43 -7.82 -9.00
N SER A 46 -5.42 -7.51 -8.19
CA SER A 46 -4.27 -8.36 -7.91
C SER A 46 -4.17 -8.72 -6.43
N SER A 47 -5.28 -8.61 -5.68
CA SER A 47 -5.33 -9.01 -4.28
C SER A 47 -5.23 -10.53 -4.12
N LEU A 48 -4.63 -10.95 -3.01
CA LEU A 48 -4.44 -12.36 -2.67
C LEU A 48 -5.10 -12.63 -1.32
N SER A 49 -5.88 -13.71 -1.22
CA SER A 49 -6.40 -14.16 0.07
C SER A 49 -5.27 -14.72 0.94
N THR A 50 -5.19 -14.24 2.18
CA THR A 50 -4.26 -14.71 3.22
C THR A 50 -4.93 -15.58 4.28
N GLU A 51 -6.20 -15.97 4.08
CA GLU A 51 -6.99 -16.79 5.01
C GLU A 51 -6.28 -18.11 5.34
N ARG A 52 -5.74 -18.80 4.34
CA ARG A 52 -4.98 -20.05 4.55
C ARG A 52 -3.76 -19.84 5.43
N THR A 53 -3.04 -18.74 5.23
CA THR A 53 -1.86 -18.39 6.04
C THR A 53 -2.25 -18.12 7.49
N ARG A 54 -3.31 -17.33 7.69
CA ARG A 54 -3.87 -17.04 9.01
C ARG A 54 -4.33 -18.30 9.73
N GLY A 55 -5.05 -19.18 9.03
CA GLY A 55 -5.60 -20.41 9.60
C GLY A 55 -4.55 -21.45 9.97
N VAL A 56 -3.51 -21.62 9.13
CA VAL A 56 -2.49 -22.66 9.36
C VAL A 56 -1.40 -22.18 10.33
N TYR A 57 -1.01 -20.91 10.27
CA TYR A 57 0.17 -20.41 10.98
C TYR A 57 -0.14 -19.37 12.07
N GLY A 58 -1.40 -18.96 12.23
CA GLY A 58 -1.79 -17.92 13.20
C GLY A 58 -1.22 -16.54 12.89
N ILE A 59 -0.63 -16.33 11.71
CA ILE A 59 -0.03 -15.07 11.31
C ILE A 59 -1.14 -14.05 11.04
N ASN A 60 -1.17 -12.98 11.85
CA ASN A 60 -2.01 -11.83 11.60
C ASN A 60 -1.19 -10.73 10.94
N ILE A 61 -1.55 -10.38 9.71
CA ILE A 61 -0.90 -9.30 8.97
C ILE A 61 -1.49 -7.97 9.48
N PRO A 62 -0.66 -6.99 9.88
CA PRO A 62 -1.15 -5.70 10.38
C PRO A 62 -1.97 -4.94 9.33
N LYS A 63 -2.71 -3.92 9.78
CA LYS A 63 -3.48 -3.08 8.86
C LYS A 63 -2.56 -2.30 7.94
N LEU A 64 -3.02 -2.04 6.71
CA LEU A 64 -2.22 -1.35 5.70
C LEU A 64 -1.70 0.01 6.18
N GLU A 65 -2.55 0.80 6.84
CA GLU A 65 -2.17 2.12 7.36
C GLU A 65 -1.14 2.05 8.50
N GLU A 66 -1.14 0.97 9.30
CA GLU A 66 -0.11 0.74 10.33
C GLU A 66 1.24 0.43 9.67
N CYS A 67 1.25 -0.46 8.66
CA CYS A 67 2.45 -0.79 7.91
C CYS A 67 3.04 0.43 7.18
N VAL A 68 2.21 1.24 6.52
CA VAL A 68 2.67 2.43 5.80
C VAL A 68 3.23 3.48 6.77
N ARG A 69 2.59 3.65 7.94
CA ARG A 69 3.07 4.59 8.96
C ARG A 69 4.45 4.18 9.50
N GLU A 70 4.67 2.91 9.80
CA GLU A 70 5.99 2.44 10.24
C GLU A 70 7.04 2.59 9.12
N PHE A 71 6.70 2.23 7.90
CA PHE A 71 7.58 2.40 6.75
C PHE A 71 7.98 3.87 6.53
N VAL A 72 7.03 4.81 6.65
CA VAL A 72 7.31 6.25 6.54
C VAL A 72 8.25 6.72 7.66
N LYS A 73 8.08 6.20 8.88
CA LYS A 73 8.95 6.50 10.01
C LYS A 73 10.38 6.00 9.75
N GLU A 74 10.56 4.74 9.35
CA GLU A 74 11.87 4.17 8.99
C GLU A 74 12.56 4.99 7.88
N CYS A 75 11.80 5.42 6.87
CA CYS A 75 12.31 6.25 5.79
C CYS A 75 12.78 7.63 6.30
N LYS A 76 12.04 8.26 7.22
CA LYS A 76 12.44 9.56 7.81
C LYS A 76 13.71 9.41 8.66
N GLU A 77 13.80 8.37 9.46
CA GLU A 77 14.98 8.08 10.29
C GLU A 77 16.22 7.82 9.43
N SER A 78 16.06 7.11 8.30
CA SER A 78 17.13 6.86 7.33
C SER A 78 17.65 8.14 6.65
N VAL A 79 16.81 9.17 6.52
CA VAL A 79 17.20 10.48 5.95
C VAL A 79 17.92 11.34 7.01
N VAL A 80 17.52 11.24 8.28
CA VAL A 80 18.14 12.01 9.37
C VAL A 80 19.48 11.42 9.80
N GLY A 81 19.69 10.11 9.69
CA GLY A 81 20.94 9.41 10.03
C GLY A 81 22.12 9.62 9.07
N VAL A 82 22.02 10.53 8.10
CA VAL A 82 23.08 10.91 7.14
C VAL A 82 23.63 12.32 7.44
N SER A 83 23.33 12.89 8.61
CA SER A 83 23.83 14.21 9.05
C SER A 83 24.96 14.08 10.06
#